data_AF-A0A1E5RQI6-F1
#
_entry.id   AF-A0A1E5RQI6-F1
#
_cell.length_a   1.000
_cell.length_b   1.000
_cell.length_c   1.000
_cell.angle_alpha   90.00
_cell.angle_beta   90.00
_cell.angle_gamma   90.00
#
_symmetry.space_group_name_H-M   'P 1'
#
loop_
_entity.id
_entity.type
_entity.pdbx_description
1 polymer ?
#
loop_
_entity_poly.entity_id
_entity_poly.type
_entity_poly.pdbx_seq_one_letter_code
_entity_poly.pdbx_strand_id
1 'polypeptide(L)'
;MNNLWNTYNSEFQITLKRTRELLSQQQNNITNDSIKTIESLKFDLENLLKNLDLESGNSQEERNLLREYKNILRNEINVEYEELVTEQKRRELLGNGREYTPYRDDDNMTDSLLNKNNQLLTETGNRLSNINDIVNDTTLVGNDILMNLKQQRETLENSRQTLYNSNTYIDNSLVTLKSMSRRLIANKYISYCIIVVLILMILLVLYNKF
;
A
#
# COMPACT_ATOMS: atom_id res chain seq x y z
N MET A 1 -11.95 -16.37 0.16
CA MET A 1 -11.23 -15.09 -0.04
C MET A 1 -10.67 -14.48 1.25
N ASN A 2 -10.84 -15.09 2.45
CA ASN A 2 -10.31 -14.58 3.73
C ASN A 2 -8.96 -15.19 4.16
N ASN A 3 -8.20 -15.79 3.24
CA ASN A 3 -6.97 -16.52 3.63
C ASN A 3 -5.76 -15.59 3.78
N LEU A 4 -5.62 -14.56 2.92
CA LEU A 4 -4.46 -13.67 2.97
C LEU A 4 -4.46 -12.78 4.22
N TRP A 5 -5.61 -12.20 4.59
CA TRP A 5 -5.72 -11.40 5.81
C TRP A 5 -5.34 -12.21 7.07
N ASN A 6 -5.80 -13.46 7.17
CA ASN A 6 -5.45 -14.33 8.29
C ASN A 6 -3.96 -14.71 8.30
N THR A 7 -3.35 -14.92 7.13
CA THR A 7 -1.92 -15.16 7.01
C THR A 7 -1.11 -13.94 7.46
N TYR A 8 -1.43 -12.74 6.96
CA TYR A 8 -0.75 -11.50 7.36
C TYR A 8 -0.97 -11.16 8.83
N ASN A 9 -2.15 -11.43 9.37
CA ASN A 9 -2.46 -11.24 10.78
C ASN A 9 -1.64 -12.18 11.67
N SER A 10 -1.51 -13.45 11.27
CA SER A 10 -0.66 -14.42 11.98
C SER A 10 0.82 -14.05 11.89
N GLU A 11 1.28 -13.58 10.74
CA GLU A 11 2.67 -13.14 10.53
C GLU A 11 2.99 -11.90 11.37
N PHE A 12 2.08 -10.91 11.40
CA PHE A 12 2.20 -9.73 12.26
C PHE A 12 2.32 -10.11 13.74
N GLN A 13 1.48 -11.03 14.23
CA GLN A 13 1.53 -11.50 15.62
C GLN A 13 2.84 -12.23 15.97
N ILE A 14 3.39 -13.03 15.05
CA ILE A 14 4.67 -13.72 15.25
C ILE A 14 5.82 -12.72 15.29
N THR A 15 5.85 -11.76 14.36
CA THR A 15 6.89 -10.73 14.30
C THR A 15 6.82 -9.80 15.51
N LEU A 16 5.62 -9.48 15.98
CA LEU A 16 5.40 -8.67 17.18
C LEU A 16 5.89 -9.40 18.45
N LYS A 17 5.62 -10.70 18.56
CA LYS A 17 6.15 -11.52 19.65
C LYS A 17 7.68 -11.58 19.64
N ARG A 18 8.29 -11.80 18.47
CA ARG A 18 9.76 -11.80 18.31
C ARG A 18 10.38 -10.45 18.66
N THR A 19 9.73 -9.36 18.25
CA THR A 19 10.19 -8.00 18.57
C THR A 19 10.16 -7.78 20.07
N ARG A 20 9.08 -8.14 20.77
CA ARG A 20 9.00 -8.07 22.24
C ARG A 20 10.04 -8.95 22.94
N GLU A 21 10.29 -10.16 22.45
CA GLU A 21 11.31 -11.06 23.01
C GLU A 21 12.72 -10.46 22.89
N LEU A 22 13.06 -9.89 21.74
CA LEU A 22 14.36 -9.23 21.56
C LEU A 22 14.49 -7.96 22.41
N LEU A 23 13.42 -7.17 22.48
CA LEU A 23 13.37 -5.93 23.24
C LEU A 23 13.57 -6.17 24.74
N SER A 24 12.90 -7.20 25.30
CA SER A 24 13.07 -7.61 26.70
C SER A 24 14.42 -8.27 27.00
N GLN A 25 15.05 -8.96 26.04
CA GLN A 25 16.38 -9.55 26.21
C GLN A 25 17.50 -8.49 26.13
N GLN A 26 17.28 -7.37 25.43
CA GLN A 26 18.31 -6.38 25.16
C GLN A 26 18.61 -5.41 26.32
N GLN A 27 17.85 -5.46 27.42
CA GLN A 27 17.94 -4.49 28.52
C GLN A 27 19.32 -4.44 29.21
N ASN A 28 20.17 -5.46 29.05
CA ASN A 28 21.47 -5.55 29.73
C ASN A 28 22.71 -5.35 28.83
N ASN A 29 22.62 -5.59 27.51
CA ASN A 29 23.76 -5.45 26.58
C ASN A 29 23.27 -4.91 25.24
N ILE A 30 23.30 -3.59 25.07
CA ILE A 30 22.91 -2.92 23.82
C ILE A 30 24.09 -2.96 22.85
N THR A 31 24.05 -3.88 21.89
CA THR A 31 25.01 -3.96 20.76
C THR A 31 24.43 -3.28 19.53
N ASN A 32 25.29 -2.60 18.75
CA ASN A 32 24.88 -1.90 17.52
C ASN A 32 24.18 -2.83 16.50
N ASP A 33 24.59 -4.09 16.45
CA ASP A 33 23.97 -5.08 15.55
C ASP A 33 22.54 -5.43 15.99
N SER A 34 22.28 -5.45 17.29
CA SER A 34 20.96 -5.74 17.83
C SER A 34 19.98 -4.59 17.64
N ILE A 35 20.45 -3.34 17.65
CA ILE A 35 19.62 -2.18 17.31
C ILE A 35 19.21 -2.24 15.84
N LYS A 36 20.13 -2.60 14.95
CA LYS A 36 19.84 -2.78 13.52
C LYS A 36 18.83 -3.91 13.27
N THR A 37 18.90 -5.01 14.02
CA THR A 37 17.89 -6.08 13.89
C THR A 37 16.53 -5.66 14.42
N ILE A 38 16.47 -4.88 15.49
CA ILE A 38 15.20 -4.31 16.00
C ILE A 38 14.63 -3.30 14.97
N GLU A 39 15.49 -2.49 14.35
CA GLU A 39 15.09 -1.55 13.29
C GLU A 39 14.51 -2.28 12.07
N SER A 40 15.14 -3.36 11.61
CA SER A 40 14.60 -4.17 10.51
C SER A 40 13.26 -4.81 10.87
N LEU A 41 13.12 -5.34 12.10
CA LEU A 41 11.87 -5.95 12.55
C LEU A 41 10.74 -4.93 12.71
N LYS A 42 11.05 -3.72 13.17
CA LYS A 42 10.10 -2.61 13.21
C LYS A 42 9.62 -2.24 11.80
N PHE A 43 10.55 -2.14 10.84
CA PHE A 43 10.21 -1.87 9.46
C PHE A 43 9.32 -2.97 8.84
N ASP A 44 9.61 -4.24 9.15
CA ASP A 44 8.76 -5.37 8.74
C ASP A 44 7.35 -5.28 9.33
N LEU A 45 7.21 -4.90 10.61
CA LEU A 45 5.91 -4.66 11.23
C LEU A 45 5.13 -3.50 10.60
N GLU A 46 5.81 -2.41 10.25
CA GLU A 46 5.20 -1.27 9.54
C GLU A 46 4.70 -1.67 8.15
N ASN A 47 5.48 -2.48 7.41
CA ASN A 47 5.09 -2.99 6.10
C ASN A 47 3.93 -3.99 6.19
N LEU A 48 3.95 -4.91 7.15
CA LEU A 48 2.85 -5.84 7.40
C LEU A 48 1.57 -5.10 7.79
N LEU A 49 1.68 -4.06 8.62
CA LEU A 49 0.55 -3.21 8.98
C LEU A 49 -0.04 -2.47 7.77
N LYS A 50 0.81 -1.98 6.86
CA LYS A 50 0.38 -1.36 5.61
C LYS A 50 -0.33 -2.36 4.69
N ASN A 51 0.18 -3.59 4.59
CA ASN A 51 -0.45 -4.65 3.81
C ASN A 51 -1.80 -5.08 4.42
N LEU A 52 -1.91 -5.11 5.75
CA LEU A 52 -3.16 -5.36 6.47
C LEU A 52 -4.18 -4.21 6.28
N ASP A 53 -3.75 -2.96 6.18
CA ASP A 53 -4.62 -1.81 5.87
C ASP A 53 -5.14 -1.85 4.42
N LEU A 54 -4.31 -2.34 3.48
CA LEU A 54 -4.68 -2.52 2.08
C LEU A 54 -5.65 -3.69 1.86
N GLU A 55 -5.48 -4.78 2.61
CA GLU A 55 -6.32 -5.99 2.52
C GLU A 55 -7.55 -5.91 3.44
N SER A 56 -7.56 -5.01 4.43
CA SER A 56 -8.71 -4.68 5.27
C SER A 56 -9.86 -4.21 4.38
N GLY A 57 -10.85 -5.08 4.19
CA GLY A 57 -12.07 -4.74 3.47
C GLY A 57 -12.94 -3.75 4.26
N ASN A 58 -14.20 -3.60 3.86
CA ASN A 58 -15.18 -2.77 4.57
C ASN A 58 -15.68 -3.42 5.89
N SER A 59 -14.91 -4.33 6.47
CA SER A 59 -15.27 -5.10 7.66
C SER A 59 -14.92 -4.34 8.93
N GLN A 60 -15.92 -4.06 9.76
CA GLN A 60 -15.78 -3.24 10.97
C GLN A 60 -14.85 -3.87 12.02
N GLU A 61 -14.74 -5.20 12.06
CA GLU A 61 -13.87 -5.95 12.98
C GLU A 61 -12.38 -5.80 12.60
N GLU A 62 -12.05 -5.88 11.31
CA GLU A 62 -10.69 -5.72 10.79
C GLU A 62 -10.16 -4.29 11.05
N ARG A 63 -11.05 -3.28 10.94
CA ARG A 63 -10.70 -1.88 11.22
C ARG A 63 -10.45 -1.60 12.70
N ASN A 64 -11.13 -2.31 13.59
CA ASN A 64 -10.91 -2.17 15.04
C ASN A 64 -9.58 -2.82 15.45
N LEU A 65 -9.27 -4.00 14.93
CA LEU A 65 -7.99 -4.68 15.14
C LEU A 65 -6.81 -3.87 14.57
N LEU A 66 -7.00 -3.26 13.39
CA LEU A 66 -5.97 -2.41 12.80
C LEU A 66 -5.66 -1.17 13.65
N ARG A 67 -6.67 -0.59 14.30
CA ARG A 67 -6.48 0.53 15.25
C ARG A 67 -5.71 0.07 16.47
N GLU A 68 -6.00 -1.11 16.98
CA GLU A 68 -5.28 -1.70 18.10
C GLU A 68 -3.81 -1.95 17.73
N TYR A 69 -3.53 -2.55 16.56
CA TYR A 69 -2.16 -2.76 16.08
C TYR A 69 -1.40 -1.45 15.82
N LYS A 70 -2.07 -0.44 15.26
CA LYS A 70 -1.51 0.92 15.12
C LYS A 70 -1.14 1.52 16.48
N ASN A 71 -1.98 1.33 17.49
CA ASN A 71 -1.72 1.84 18.84
C ASN A 71 -0.58 1.10 19.53
N ILE A 72 -0.50 -0.23 19.39
CA ILE A 72 0.59 -1.04 19.96
C ILE A 72 1.93 -0.65 19.33
N LEU A 73 1.99 -0.58 17.99
CA LEU A 73 3.22 -0.20 17.28
C LEU A 73 3.68 1.22 17.68
N ARG A 74 2.74 2.16 17.80
CA ARG A 74 3.05 3.55 18.14
C ARG A 74 3.44 3.76 19.60
N ASN A 75 2.77 3.10 20.53
CA ASN A 75 2.92 3.41 21.95
C ASN A 75 3.94 2.51 22.65
N GLU A 76 4.14 1.28 22.15
CA GLU A 76 5.03 0.30 22.79
C GLU A 76 6.35 0.24 22.01
N ILE A 77 6.31 -0.20 20.76
CA ILE A 77 7.52 -0.49 19.97
C ILE A 77 8.29 0.78 19.64
N ASN A 78 7.61 1.87 19.23
CA ASN A 78 8.29 3.11 18.88
C ASN A 78 8.92 3.81 20.09
N VAL A 79 8.25 3.80 21.25
CA VAL A 79 8.76 4.47 22.45
C VAL A 79 10.00 3.73 22.98
N GLU A 80 9.92 2.41 23.06
CA GLU A 80 10.99 1.57 23.59
C GLU A 80 12.20 1.53 22.63
N TYR A 81 11.97 1.55 21.31
CA TYR A 81 13.04 1.70 20.32
C TYR A 81 13.76 3.06 20.44
N GLU A 82 13.03 4.17 20.55
CA GLU A 82 13.62 5.51 20.67
C GLU A 82 14.46 5.66 21.95
N GLU A 83 14.03 5.04 23.05
CA GLU A 83 14.79 5.01 24.30
C GLU A 83 16.11 4.24 24.15
N LEU A 84 16.08 3.05 23.52
CA LEU A 84 17.27 2.24 23.26
C LEU A 84 18.28 2.94 22.33
N VAL A 85 17.79 3.61 21.27
CA VAL A 85 18.62 4.39 20.35
C VAL A 85 19.25 5.59 21.07
N THR A 86 18.49 6.28 21.93
CA THR A 86 19.00 7.42 22.69
C THR A 86 20.10 6.99 23.67
N GLU A 87 19.91 5.88 24.37
CA GLU A 87 20.89 5.33 25.31
C GLU A 87 22.16 4.83 24.59
N GLN A 88 22.03 4.24 23.40
CA GLN A 88 23.18 3.86 22.57
C GLN A 88 23.94 5.10 22.07
N LYS A 89 23.24 6.09 21.50
CA LYS A 89 23.88 7.36 21.08
C LYS A 89 24.60 8.04 22.24
N ARG A 90 24.00 8.03 23.43
CA ARG A 90 24.64 8.53 24.65
C ARG A 90 25.92 7.76 24.97
N ARG A 91 25.92 6.43 24.88
CA ARG A 91 27.11 5.59 25.10
C ARG A 91 28.20 5.82 24.06
N GLU A 92 27.85 5.97 22.78
CA GLU A 92 28.82 6.27 21.72
C GLU A 92 29.46 7.65 21.91
N LEU A 93 28.67 8.66 22.29
CA LEU A 93 29.18 10.01 22.56
C LEU A 93 30.07 10.06 23.81
N LEU A 94 29.77 9.26 24.84
CA LEU A 94 30.59 9.17 26.06
C LEU A 94 31.80 8.24 25.90
N GLY A 95 31.73 7.24 25.03
CA GLY A 95 32.80 6.29 24.74
C GLY A 95 33.87 6.83 23.79
N ASN A 96 33.56 7.88 23.02
CA ASN A 96 34.51 8.51 22.10
C ASN A 96 35.34 9.64 22.76
N GLY A 97 35.50 9.60 24.09
CA GLY A 97 36.42 10.43 24.85
C GLY A 97 37.86 10.13 24.47
N ARG A 98 38.32 10.74 23.38
CA ARG A 98 39.68 10.66 22.85
C ARG A 98 40.70 10.83 23.97
N GLU A 99 41.41 9.75 24.24
CA GLU A 99 42.67 9.77 24.98
C GLU A 99 43.63 10.72 24.26
N TYR A 100 43.94 11.84 24.92
CA TYR A 100 44.83 12.87 24.40
C TYR A 100 46.26 12.29 24.34
N THR A 101 46.67 11.82 23.16
CA THR A 101 48.06 11.45 22.89
C THR A 101 48.85 12.70 22.52
N PRO A 102 49.93 13.05 23.25
CA PRO A 102 50.73 14.23 22.94
C PRO A 102 51.39 14.08 21.56
N TYR A 103 51.24 15.13 20.75
CA TYR A 103 51.79 15.26 19.41
C TYR A 103 53.33 15.09 19.44
N ARG A 104 53.85 14.07 18.76
CA ARG A 104 55.27 13.87 18.52
C ARG A 104 55.53 14.15 17.05
N ASP A 105 56.30 15.20 16.78
CA ASP A 105 56.74 15.58 15.43
C ASP A 105 57.56 14.42 14.83
N ASP A 106 57.13 13.93 13.67
CA ASP A 106 57.79 12.85 12.95
C ASP A 106 57.70 13.11 11.44
N ASP A 107 58.85 13.20 10.77
CA ASP A 107 58.98 13.40 9.32
C ASP A 107 58.28 12.29 8.49
N ASN A 108 57.96 11.15 9.12
CA ASN A 108 57.08 10.11 8.56
C ASN A 108 55.64 10.58 8.31
N MET A 109 55.23 11.73 8.84
CA MET A 109 53.88 12.26 8.65
C MET A 109 53.63 12.62 7.20
N THR A 110 54.60 13.17 6.47
CA THR A 110 54.44 13.58 5.06
C THR A 110 54.21 12.37 4.15
N ASP A 111 55.01 11.31 4.28
CA ASP A 111 54.81 10.07 3.51
C ASP A 111 53.51 9.35 3.89
N SER A 112 53.13 9.38 5.17
CA SER A 112 51.84 8.84 5.61
C SER A 112 50.65 9.62 5.01
N LEU A 113 50.78 10.93 4.84
CA LEU A 113 49.75 11.78 4.25
C LEU A 113 49.61 11.54 2.75
N LEU A 114 50.72 11.36 2.03
CA LEU A 114 50.70 11.05 0.60
C LEU A 114 50.11 9.66 0.31
N ASN A 115 50.44 8.67 1.14
CA ASN A 115 49.87 7.33 1.06
C ASN A 115 48.37 7.33 1.38
N LYS A 116 47.95 8.08 2.42
CA LYS A 116 46.52 8.29 2.73
C LYS A 116 45.78 8.98 1.59
N ASN A 117 46.38 9.96 0.93
CA ASN A 117 45.77 10.62 -0.23
C ASN A 117 45.60 9.66 -1.41
N ASN A 118 46.61 8.84 -1.73
CA ASN A 118 46.51 7.83 -2.78
C ASN A 118 45.47 6.74 -2.48
N GLN A 119 45.39 6.30 -1.22
CA GLN A 119 44.36 5.37 -0.76
C GLN A 119 42.97 5.98 -0.91
N LEU A 120 42.78 7.23 -0.49
CA LEU A 120 41.53 7.95 -0.61
C LEU A 120 41.11 8.14 -2.08
N LEU A 121 42.06 8.46 -2.96
CA LEU A 121 41.83 8.58 -4.41
C LEU A 121 41.37 7.26 -5.02
N THR A 122 42.05 6.16 -4.68
CA THR A 122 41.71 4.81 -5.17
C THR A 122 40.33 4.38 -4.65
N GLU A 123 40.06 4.62 -3.37
CA GLU A 123 38.77 4.36 -2.77
C GLU A 123 37.65 5.21 -3.40
N THR A 124 37.92 6.48 -3.67
CA THR A 124 36.97 7.38 -4.34
C THR A 124 36.72 6.94 -5.78
N GLY A 125 37.75 6.48 -6.50
CA GLY A 125 37.61 5.91 -7.84
C GLY A 125 36.74 4.66 -7.86
N ASN A 126 36.97 3.73 -6.92
CA ASN A 126 36.14 2.53 -6.76
C ASN A 126 34.69 2.88 -6.40
N ARG A 127 34.49 3.83 -5.47
CA ARG A 127 33.16 4.33 -5.11
C ARG A 127 32.46 4.97 -6.30
N LEU A 128 33.17 5.74 -7.13
CA LEU A 128 32.61 6.35 -8.33
C LEU A 128 32.19 5.31 -9.38
N SER A 129 33.00 4.25 -9.56
CA SER A 129 32.61 3.12 -10.42
C SER A 129 31.32 2.47 -9.92
N ASN A 130 31.24 2.17 -8.62
CA ASN A 130 30.05 1.59 -8.02
C ASN A 130 28.82 2.52 -8.15
N ILE A 131 29.01 3.84 -8.05
CA ILE A 131 27.93 4.82 -8.27
C ILE A 131 27.45 4.77 -9.72
N ASN A 132 28.35 4.66 -10.71
CA ASN A 132 27.94 4.54 -12.11
C ASN A 132 27.12 3.27 -12.36
N ASP A 133 27.49 2.15 -11.75
CA ASP A 133 26.74 0.90 -11.84
C ASP A 133 25.33 1.05 -11.24
N ILE A 134 25.24 1.65 -10.03
CA ILE A 134 23.95 1.92 -9.37
C ILE A 134 23.09 2.90 -10.19
N VAL A 135 23.69 3.93 -10.78
CA VAL A 135 22.98 4.90 -11.62
C VAL A 135 22.46 4.20 -12.88
N ASN A 136 23.26 3.33 -13.50
CA ASN A 136 22.82 2.57 -14.66
C ASN A 136 21.62 1.67 -14.31
N ASP A 137 21.70 0.91 -13.22
CA ASP A 137 20.59 0.08 -12.74
C ASP A 137 19.35 0.92 -12.43
N THR A 138 19.53 2.08 -11.79
CA THR A 138 18.44 3.00 -11.48
C THR A 138 17.81 3.58 -12.75
N THR A 139 18.60 3.88 -13.79
CA THR A 139 18.07 4.38 -15.08
C THR A 139 17.29 3.31 -15.82
N LEU A 140 17.70 2.04 -15.72
CA LEU A 140 16.96 0.90 -16.28
C LEU A 140 15.60 0.76 -15.60
N VAL A 141 15.58 0.74 -14.26
CA VAL A 141 14.33 0.69 -13.48
C VAL A 141 13.45 1.92 -13.77
N GLY A 142 14.05 3.10 -13.88
CA GLY A 142 13.36 4.33 -14.24
C GLY A 142 12.70 4.25 -15.62
N ASN A 143 13.39 3.67 -16.60
CA ASN A 143 12.85 3.46 -17.94
C ASN A 143 11.68 2.47 -17.92
N ASP A 144 11.80 1.37 -17.20
CA ASP A 144 10.72 0.40 -17.04
C ASP A 144 9.49 1.03 -16.38
N ILE A 145 9.68 1.89 -15.36
CA ILE A 145 8.57 2.65 -14.75
C ILE A 145 7.90 3.55 -15.77
N LEU A 146 8.66 4.29 -16.58
CA LEU A 146 8.11 5.18 -17.62
C LEU A 146 7.33 4.38 -18.69
N MET A 147 7.84 3.22 -19.10
CA MET A 147 7.17 2.34 -20.04
C MET A 147 5.84 1.81 -19.47
N ASN A 148 5.85 1.37 -18.20
CA ASN A 148 4.65 0.93 -17.51
C ASN A 148 3.62 2.05 -17.34
N LEU A 149 4.04 3.26 -16.97
CA LEU A 149 3.15 4.42 -16.86
C LEU A 149 2.51 4.78 -18.20
N LYS A 150 3.27 4.68 -19.30
CA LYS A 150 2.74 4.86 -20.65
C LYS A 150 1.68 3.81 -20.99
N GLN A 151 1.94 2.53 -20.69
CA GLN A 151 0.98 1.44 -20.92
C GLN A 151 -0.28 1.59 -20.05
N GLN A 152 -0.13 1.99 -18.79
CA GLN A 152 -1.25 2.30 -17.90
C GLN A 152 -2.09 3.46 -18.43
N ARG A 153 -1.45 4.51 -18.96
CA ARG A 153 -2.15 5.63 -19.59
C ARG A 153 -2.96 5.17 -20.81
N GLU A 154 -2.38 4.36 -21.68
CA GLU A 154 -3.08 3.80 -22.85
C GLU A 154 -4.27 2.95 -22.43
N THR A 155 -4.11 2.14 -21.38
CA THR A 155 -5.21 1.34 -20.80
C THR A 155 -6.33 2.24 -20.27
N LEU A 156 -6.00 3.33 -19.58
CA LEU A 156 -6.97 4.29 -19.07
C LEU A 156 -7.72 4.98 -20.23
N GLU A 157 -7.01 5.40 -21.28
CA GLU A 157 -7.63 6.00 -22.47
C GLU A 157 -8.58 5.00 -23.17
N ASN A 158 -8.19 3.73 -23.29
CA ASN A 158 -9.03 2.66 -23.83
C ASN A 158 -10.28 2.38 -22.97
N SER A 159 -10.12 2.33 -21.63
CA SER A 159 -11.24 2.19 -20.71
C SER A 159 -12.19 3.38 -20.79
N ARG A 160 -11.67 4.61 -20.92
CA ARG A 160 -12.48 5.82 -21.13
C ARG A 160 -13.27 5.76 -22.44
N GLN A 161 -12.65 5.33 -23.54
CA GLN A 161 -13.36 5.16 -24.80
C GLN A 161 -14.44 4.08 -24.72
N THR A 162 -14.15 2.96 -24.05
CA THR A 162 -15.13 1.89 -23.81
C THR A 162 -16.31 2.38 -22.99
N LEU A 163 -16.07 3.17 -21.94
CA LEU A 163 -17.13 3.78 -21.14
C LEU A 163 -18.00 4.74 -21.96
N TYR A 164 -17.39 5.57 -22.81
CA TYR A 164 -18.13 6.47 -23.69
C TYR A 164 -19.01 5.71 -24.69
N ASN A 165 -18.46 4.65 -25.29
CA ASN A 165 -19.21 3.78 -26.19
C ASN A 165 -20.35 3.05 -25.43
N SER A 166 -20.09 2.55 -24.22
CA SER A 166 -21.10 1.90 -23.37
C SER A 166 -22.25 2.84 -23.01
N ASN A 167 -21.95 4.11 -22.68
CA ASN A 167 -22.97 5.13 -22.43
C ASN A 167 -23.89 5.33 -23.64
N THR A 168 -23.33 5.32 -24.86
CA THR A 168 -24.10 5.39 -26.11
C THR A 168 -25.03 4.18 -26.29
N TYR A 169 -24.57 2.96 -25.96
CA TYR A 169 -25.41 1.76 -25.98
C TYR A 169 -26.52 1.78 -24.92
N ILE A 170 -26.24 2.34 -23.74
CA ILE A 170 -27.23 2.53 -22.68
C ILE A 170 -28.33 3.49 -23.16
N ASP A 171 -27.97 4.62 -23.77
CA ASP A 171 -28.92 5.59 -24.31
C ASP A 171 -29.85 4.95 -25.37
N ASN A 172 -29.27 4.18 -26.29
CA ASN A 172 -30.04 3.45 -27.31
C ASN A 172 -30.97 2.38 -26.70
N SER A 173 -30.49 1.70 -25.65
CA SER A 173 -31.28 0.71 -24.91
C SER A 173 -32.46 1.37 -24.18
N LEU A 174 -32.26 2.55 -23.60
CA LEU A 174 -33.32 3.35 -22.96
C LEU A 174 -34.36 3.84 -23.97
N VAL A 175 -33.94 4.27 -25.17
CA VAL A 175 -34.85 4.64 -26.27
C VAL A 175 -35.70 3.44 -26.68
N THR A 176 -35.10 2.26 -26.82
CA THR A 176 -35.80 1.02 -27.17
C THR A 176 -36.79 0.61 -26.08
N LEU A 177 -36.37 0.63 -24.82
CA LEU A 177 -37.22 0.33 -23.67
C LEU A 177 -38.41 1.29 -23.57
N LYS A 178 -38.17 2.60 -23.78
CA LYS A 178 -39.23 3.63 -23.82
C LYS A 178 -40.23 3.38 -24.95
N SER A 179 -39.76 2.91 -26.11
CA SER A 179 -40.64 2.53 -27.22
C SER A 179 -41.53 1.33 -26.89
N MET A 180 -40.98 0.31 -26.22
CA MET A 180 -41.76 -0.84 -25.75
C MET A 180 -42.74 -0.46 -24.66
N SER A 181 -42.32 0.37 -23.69
CA SER A 181 -43.18 0.87 -22.61
C SER A 181 -44.42 1.60 -23.14
N ARG A 182 -44.26 2.45 -24.16
CA ARG A 182 -45.40 3.11 -24.82
C ARG A 182 -46.36 2.11 -25.49
N ARG A 183 -45.83 1.10 -26.19
CA ARG A 183 -46.64 0.04 -26.81
C ARG A 183 -47.42 -0.78 -25.78
N LEU A 184 -46.82 -1.07 -24.63
CA LEU A 184 -47.50 -1.77 -23.53
C LEU A 184 -48.70 -0.99 -22.99
N ILE A 185 -48.55 0.33 -22.81
CA ILE A 185 -49.66 1.19 -22.35
C ILE A 185 -50.81 1.17 -23.38
N ALA A 186 -50.50 1.33 -24.67
CA ALA A 186 -51.51 1.28 -25.73
C ALA A 186 -52.25 -0.07 -25.75
N ASN A 187 -51.51 -1.18 -25.71
CA ASN A 187 -52.08 -2.53 -25.67
C ASN A 187 -52.96 -2.75 -24.42
N LYS A 188 -52.57 -2.19 -23.27
CA LYS A 188 -53.36 -2.25 -22.05
C LYS A 188 -54.70 -1.51 -22.18
N TYR A 189 -54.73 -0.34 -22.81
CA TYR A 189 -55.97 0.39 -23.09
C TYR A 189 -56.89 -0.36 -24.05
N ILE A 190 -56.33 -0.95 -25.12
CA ILE A 190 -57.10 -1.75 -26.09
C ILE A 190 -57.76 -2.94 -25.37
N SER A 191 -57.02 -3.64 -24.51
CA SER A 191 -57.55 -4.77 -23.73
C SER A 191 -58.70 -4.37 -22.82
N TYR A 192 -58.57 -3.26 -22.08
CA TYR A 192 -59.68 -2.76 -21.25
C TYR A 192 -60.91 -2.37 -22.07
N CYS A 193 -60.73 -1.79 -23.27
CA CYS A 193 -61.84 -1.43 -24.14
C CYS A 193 -62.64 -2.66 -24.57
N ILE A 194 -61.97 -3.76 -24.95
CA ILE A 194 -62.62 -5.03 -25.32
C ILE A 194 -63.44 -5.59 -24.15
N ILE A 195 -62.87 -5.58 -22.93
CA ILE A 195 -63.55 -6.08 -21.72
C ILE A 195 -64.85 -5.28 -21.46
N VAL A 196 -64.81 -3.95 -21.57
CA VAL A 196 -65.99 -3.08 -21.37
C VAL A 196 -67.08 -3.37 -22.40
N VAL A 197 -66.71 -3.51 -23.67
CA VAL A 197 -67.67 -3.85 -24.74
C VAL A 197 -68.34 -5.21 -24.49
N LEU A 198 -67.57 -6.19 -24.01
CA LEU A 198 -68.07 -7.54 -23.73
C LEU A 198 -69.07 -7.53 -22.56
N ILE A 199 -68.81 -6.75 -21.50
CA ILE A 199 -69.74 -6.55 -20.38
C ILE A 199 -71.03 -5.87 -20.87
N LEU A 200 -70.93 -4.81 -21.68
CA LEU A 200 -72.09 -4.12 -22.24
C LEU A 200 -72.98 -5.05 -23.08
N MET A 201 -72.38 -5.91 -23.90
CA MET A 201 -73.11 -6.93 -24.67
C MET A 201 -73.88 -7.89 -23.77
N ILE A 202 -73.25 -8.38 -22.70
CA ILE A 202 -73.90 -9.27 -21.74
C ILE A 202 -75.10 -8.57 -21.07
N LEU A 203 -74.93 -7.32 -20.62
CA LEU A 203 -75.99 -6.55 -19.98
C LEU A 203 -77.17 -6.30 -20.94
N LEU A 204 -76.88 -5.98 -22.21
CA LEU A 204 -77.90 -5.74 -23.23
C LEU A 204 -78.73 -7.00 -23.49
N VAL A 205 -78.09 -8.17 -23.62
CA VAL A 205 -78.78 -9.45 -23.77
C VAL A 205 -79.64 -9.77 -22.55
N LEU A 206 -79.13 -9.50 -21.34
CA LEU A 206 -79.87 -9.75 -20.10
C LEU A 206 -81.12 -8.86 -20.04
N TYR A 207 -81.00 -7.56 -20.36
CA TYR A 207 -82.13 -6.63 -20.42
C TYR A 207 -83.18 -6.98 -21.49
N ASN A 208 -82.79 -7.58 -22.62
CA ASN A 208 -83.74 -7.95 -23.66
C ASN A 208 -84.41 -9.30 -23.39
N LYS A 209 -83.76 -10.15 -22.56
CA LYS A 209 -84.29 -11.47 -22.17
C LYS A 209 -85.22 -11.40 -20.96
N PHE A 210 -85.01 -10.45 -20.04
CA PHE A 210 -85.85 -10.19 -18.87
C PHE A 210 -86.81 -9.04 -19.11
#